data_AF-A0A5N7UEF0-F1
#
_entry.id   AF-A0A5N7UEF0-F1
#
_cell.length_a   1.000
_cell.length_b   1.000
_cell.length_c   1.000
_cell.angle_alpha   90.00
_cell.angle_beta   90.00
_cell.angle_gamma   90.00
#
_symmetry.space_group_name_H-M   'P 1'
#
loop_
_entity.id
_entity.type
_entity.pdbx_description
1 polymer ?
#
loop_
_entity_poly.entity_id
_entity_poly.type
_entity_poly.pdbx_seq_one_letter_code
_entity_poly.pdbx_strand_id
1 'polypeptide(L)'
;MILYNYLNLPRQITQNAQVTDYTYRADGVKVKKLFGGLQTDYLGGFQYKYTYAWEDETGTMMNDEMKLRIIPTSEGYFDALRNRYFYNYTDHLGNVRLSYSDADGNGIVTGDILVNNCYDTPDGQICNNYIITGEAEGVTNYYPFGLMHNNENHSFDQAYQYKYNGKELQETGMYDYGARFYVPDLVRWGVVDPLAEKMTRYSPYNYAFNNPVRFIDPDGRAPLTDYFGLSGNYLGTDGVNNGKVRVALNSTEESRITSSIKDGKVTLNSKAYSDGLIDLPSDNLISSMDTAYSNMEASGMNEQAIAVGDKNGLEGLATVGSTGKGSVKTGLAENELTGKGYSITHNIHTHGAVLKFDTSGNAIVGGFNPSGTDKSGALFTQPNAVLGYDVATNTSKITSAEVTSAQSTIGNFVPLNPANYNKIITYYNNSGSVHTMNYGTFKNNVEIIKVGAAMINLLRPRPQ
;
A
#
# COMPACT_ATOMS: atom_id res chain seq x y z
N MET A 1 3.24 -24.66 28.10
CA MET A 1 4.67 -24.95 27.78
C MET A 1 4.91 -24.62 26.32
N ILE A 2 6.07 -24.07 25.96
CA ILE A 2 6.44 -23.80 24.56
C ILE A 2 7.79 -24.44 24.29
N LEU A 3 7.88 -25.21 23.21
CA LEU A 3 9.13 -25.75 22.67
C LEU A 3 9.47 -25.00 21.39
N TYR A 4 10.74 -24.65 21.22
CA TYR A 4 11.23 -23.89 20.07
C TYR A 4 12.10 -24.77 19.17
N ASN A 5 12.16 -24.42 17.89
CA ASN A 5 13.15 -24.98 16.96
C ASN A 5 14.46 -24.17 16.98
N TYR A 6 15.43 -24.57 16.16
CA TYR A 6 16.73 -23.90 16.04
C TYR A 6 16.68 -22.47 15.49
N LEU A 7 15.52 -22.03 14.95
CA LEU A 7 15.29 -20.67 14.47
C LEU A 7 14.58 -19.80 15.52
N ASN A 8 14.45 -20.29 16.77
CA ASN A 8 13.65 -19.67 17.84
C ASN A 8 12.17 -19.45 17.47
N LEU A 9 11.63 -20.24 16.54
CA LEU A 9 10.20 -20.27 16.24
C LEU A 9 9.51 -21.37 17.07
N PRO A 10 8.28 -21.16 17.56
CA PRO A 10 7.54 -22.18 18.30
C PRO A 10 7.37 -23.44 17.47
N ARG A 11 7.97 -24.55 17.90
CA ARG A 11 7.77 -25.86 17.29
C ARG A 11 6.51 -26.53 17.84
N GLN A 12 6.29 -26.40 19.14
CA GLN A 12 5.14 -26.98 19.82
C GLN A 12 4.70 -26.06 20.95
N ILE A 13 3.39 -25.84 21.08
CA ILE A 13 2.80 -25.11 22.21
C ILE A 13 1.78 -26.01 22.88
N THR A 14 1.91 -26.20 24.19
CA THR A 14 0.93 -26.90 25.02
C THR A 14 0.23 -25.91 25.94
N GLN A 15 -1.09 -25.76 25.78
CA GLN A 15 -1.96 -24.88 26.56
C GLN A 15 -3.26 -25.61 26.88
N ASN A 16 -3.71 -25.60 28.14
CA ASN A 16 -4.96 -26.24 28.57
C ASN A 16 -5.11 -27.70 28.13
N ALA A 17 -4.03 -28.50 28.24
CA ALA A 17 -3.91 -29.88 27.77
C ALA A 17 -4.06 -30.09 26.24
N GLN A 18 -4.23 -29.02 25.45
CA GLN A 18 -4.17 -29.06 23.99
C GLN A 18 -2.75 -28.79 23.50
N VAL A 19 -2.36 -29.49 22.44
CA VAL A 19 -1.05 -29.36 21.80
C VAL A 19 -1.24 -28.80 20.40
N THR A 20 -0.47 -27.75 20.09
CA THR A 20 -0.31 -27.21 18.75
C THR A 20 1.10 -27.47 18.25
N ASP A 21 1.24 -28.20 17.15
CA ASP A 21 2.52 -28.44 16.49
C ASP A 21 2.65 -27.60 15.22
N TYR A 22 3.87 -27.13 14.96
CA TYR A 22 4.18 -26.31 13.80
C TYR A 22 5.37 -26.89 13.03
N THR A 23 5.24 -26.91 11.71
CA THR A 23 6.33 -27.27 10.79
C THR A 23 6.70 -26.08 9.95
N TYR A 24 8.00 -25.85 9.84
CA TYR A 24 8.59 -24.75 9.08
C TYR A 24 9.57 -25.30 8.06
N ARG A 25 9.76 -24.56 6.98
CA ARG A 25 10.94 -24.72 6.12
C ARG A 25 12.19 -24.21 6.86
N ALA A 26 13.36 -24.49 6.28
CA ALA A 26 14.64 -24.05 6.82
C ALA A 26 14.82 -22.51 6.87
N ASP A 27 14.06 -21.76 6.06
CA ASP A 27 14.02 -20.29 6.09
C ASP A 27 13.05 -19.71 7.15
N GLY A 28 12.39 -20.58 7.90
CA GLY A 28 11.44 -20.21 8.95
C GLY A 28 10.03 -19.91 8.45
N VAL A 29 9.71 -20.15 7.18
CA VAL A 29 8.32 -20.06 6.69
C VAL A 29 7.50 -21.22 7.22
N LYS A 30 6.37 -20.92 7.88
CA LYS A 30 5.42 -21.92 8.36
C LYS A 30 4.72 -22.58 7.18
N VAL A 31 4.75 -23.91 7.15
CA VAL A 31 4.13 -24.71 6.08
C VAL A 31 3.04 -25.64 6.58
N LYS A 32 3.01 -25.93 7.89
CA LYS A 32 1.98 -26.77 8.49
C LYS A 32 1.75 -26.41 9.96
N LYS A 33 0.50 -26.54 10.38
CA LYS A 33 0.02 -26.44 11.76
C LYS A 33 -0.87 -27.63 12.07
N LEU A 34 -0.76 -28.20 13.27
CA LEU A 34 -1.63 -29.25 13.79
C LEU A 34 -2.15 -28.84 15.16
N PHE A 35 -3.47 -28.65 15.31
CA PHE A 35 -4.11 -28.28 16.58
C PHE A 35 -5.24 -29.26 16.90
N GLY A 36 -5.17 -29.95 18.04
CA GLY A 36 -6.26 -30.85 18.47
C GLY A 36 -6.61 -31.93 17.44
N GLY A 37 -5.64 -32.37 16.61
CA GLY A 37 -5.86 -33.31 15.51
C GLY A 37 -6.24 -32.68 14.17
N LEU A 38 -6.57 -31.38 14.13
CA LEU A 38 -6.87 -30.64 12.90
C LEU A 38 -5.59 -30.08 12.28
N GLN A 39 -5.29 -30.53 11.06
CA GLN A 39 -4.14 -30.04 10.30
C GLN A 39 -4.54 -28.93 9.33
N THR A 40 -3.69 -27.90 9.26
CA THR A 40 -3.71 -26.84 8.24
C THR A 40 -2.36 -26.82 7.53
N ASP A 41 -2.37 -26.94 6.22
CA ASP A 41 -1.17 -26.81 5.37
C ASP A 41 -1.21 -25.48 4.62
N TYR A 42 -0.04 -24.85 4.48
CA TYR A 42 0.12 -23.52 3.91
C TYR A 42 0.99 -23.58 2.66
N LEU A 43 0.52 -22.99 1.56
CA LEU A 43 1.28 -22.86 0.32
C LEU A 43 1.04 -21.49 -0.31
N GLY A 44 2.01 -20.58 -0.21
CA GLY A 44 1.90 -19.26 -0.85
C GLY A 44 0.68 -18.44 -0.41
N GLY A 45 0.25 -18.59 0.86
CA GLY A 45 -0.94 -17.94 1.42
C GLY A 45 -2.24 -18.75 1.27
N PHE A 46 -2.28 -19.72 0.35
CA PHE A 46 -3.38 -20.69 0.27
C PHE A 46 -3.37 -21.58 1.50
N GLN A 47 -4.55 -21.89 2.04
CA GLN A 47 -4.69 -22.79 3.19
C GLN A 47 -5.50 -24.02 2.80
N TYR A 48 -4.93 -25.18 3.09
CA TYR A 48 -5.58 -26.48 2.98
C TYR A 48 -5.92 -26.96 4.38
N LYS A 49 -7.16 -27.38 4.60
CA LYS A 49 -7.67 -27.81 5.92
C LYS A 49 -8.43 -29.11 5.78
N TYR A 50 -8.39 -29.92 6.84
CA TYR A 50 -9.37 -30.98 7.03
C TYR A 50 -10.73 -30.38 7.41
N THR A 51 -11.81 -30.95 6.89
CA THR A 51 -13.15 -30.35 6.94
C THR A 51 -13.98 -30.75 8.16
N TYR A 52 -13.87 -32.01 8.62
CA TYR A 52 -14.60 -32.53 9.79
C TYR A 52 -13.80 -33.63 10.49
N ALA A 53 -13.93 -33.70 11.82
CA ALA A 53 -13.53 -34.85 12.62
C ALA A 53 -14.75 -35.78 12.76
N TRP A 54 -14.63 -37.04 12.35
CA TRP A 54 -15.66 -38.08 12.48
C TRP A 54 -15.10 -39.26 13.29
N GLU A 55 -15.91 -39.90 14.12
CA GLU A 55 -15.50 -41.07 14.90
C GLU A 55 -15.79 -42.34 14.09
N ASP A 56 -14.78 -43.19 13.88
CA ASP A 56 -14.98 -44.48 13.20
C ASP A 56 -15.65 -45.53 14.10
N GLU A 57 -16.01 -46.69 13.55
CA GLU A 57 -16.66 -47.79 14.28
C GLU A 57 -15.83 -48.33 15.46
N THR A 58 -14.55 -47.95 15.57
CA THR A 58 -13.64 -48.32 16.66
C THR A 58 -13.50 -47.22 17.74
N GLY A 59 -14.16 -46.08 17.56
CA GLY A 59 -14.05 -44.92 18.45
C GLY A 59 -12.87 -43.99 18.11
N THR A 60 -12.26 -44.16 16.94
CA THR A 60 -11.09 -43.37 16.53
C THR A 60 -11.53 -42.14 15.74
N MET A 61 -11.20 -40.95 16.21
CA MET A 61 -11.45 -39.70 15.49
C MET A 61 -10.58 -39.62 14.23
N MET A 62 -11.20 -39.54 13.06
CA MET A 62 -10.60 -39.43 11.73
C MET A 62 -10.99 -38.11 11.05
N ASN A 63 -10.17 -37.64 10.12
CA ASN A 63 -10.42 -36.40 9.37
C ASN A 63 -10.80 -36.71 7.90
N ASP A 64 -11.90 -36.12 7.41
CA ASP A 64 -12.55 -36.41 6.12
C ASP A 64 -11.92 -35.72 4.88
N GLU A 65 -10.64 -35.99 4.60
CA GLU A 65 -9.89 -35.46 3.43
C GLU A 65 -9.43 -33.99 3.56
N MET A 66 -8.23 -33.71 3.04
CA MET A 66 -7.62 -32.39 3.01
C MET A 66 -8.11 -31.61 1.79
N LYS A 67 -8.72 -30.44 2.00
CA LYS A 67 -9.27 -29.62 0.92
C LYS A 67 -8.73 -28.20 0.95
N LEU A 68 -8.61 -27.58 -0.22
CA LEU A 68 -8.37 -26.15 -0.32
C LEU A 68 -9.53 -25.43 0.37
N ARG A 69 -9.23 -24.63 1.40
CA ARG A 69 -10.24 -23.88 2.15
C ARG A 69 -10.17 -22.39 1.85
N ILE A 70 -8.99 -21.79 1.99
CA ILE A 70 -8.82 -20.34 1.90
C ILE A 70 -7.91 -19.99 0.73
N ILE A 71 -8.40 -19.10 -0.13
CA ILE A 71 -7.63 -18.43 -1.18
C ILE A 71 -7.55 -16.95 -0.81
N PRO A 72 -6.37 -16.43 -0.43
CA PRO A 72 -6.24 -15.01 -0.06
C PRO A 72 -6.39 -14.13 -1.30
N THR A 73 -6.94 -12.94 -1.09
CA THR A 73 -7.10 -11.91 -2.13
C THR A 73 -6.67 -10.55 -1.60
N SER A 74 -6.57 -9.54 -2.47
CA SER A 74 -6.18 -8.18 -2.07
C SER A 74 -7.17 -7.50 -1.12
N GLU A 75 -8.46 -7.86 -1.24
CA GLU A 75 -9.55 -7.23 -0.48
C GLU A 75 -10.14 -8.14 0.60
N GLY A 76 -9.68 -9.40 0.69
CA GLY A 76 -10.21 -10.37 1.63
C GLY A 76 -9.75 -11.79 1.33
N TYR A 77 -10.70 -12.70 1.16
CA TYR A 77 -10.42 -14.08 0.80
C TYR A 77 -11.62 -14.77 0.16
N PHE A 78 -11.35 -15.79 -0.64
CA PHE A 78 -12.37 -16.72 -1.11
C PHE A 78 -12.32 -18.01 -0.27
N ASP A 79 -13.48 -18.41 0.26
CA ASP A 79 -13.68 -19.68 0.94
C ASP A 79 -14.16 -20.72 -0.07
N ALA A 80 -13.26 -21.63 -0.45
CA ALA A 80 -13.51 -22.60 -1.50
C ALA A 80 -14.52 -23.69 -1.10
N LEU A 81 -14.70 -23.96 0.20
CA LEU A 81 -15.71 -24.93 0.63
C LEU A 81 -17.10 -24.34 0.66
N ARG A 82 -17.22 -23.05 1.00
CA ARG A 82 -18.48 -22.31 0.93
C ARG A 82 -18.78 -21.77 -0.46
N ASN A 83 -17.81 -21.87 -1.36
CA ASN A 83 -17.85 -21.26 -2.69
C ASN A 83 -18.26 -19.78 -2.63
N ARG A 84 -17.67 -19.05 -1.68
CA ARG A 84 -18.09 -17.68 -1.32
C ARG A 84 -16.90 -16.76 -1.12
N TYR A 85 -17.01 -15.55 -1.65
CA TYR A 85 -16.03 -14.49 -1.42
C TYR A 85 -16.38 -13.70 -0.15
N PHE A 86 -15.36 -13.39 0.64
CA PHE A 86 -15.45 -12.52 1.80
C PHE A 86 -14.51 -11.32 1.62
N TYR A 87 -15.04 -10.14 1.89
CA TYR A 87 -14.34 -8.87 1.91
C TYR A 87 -13.97 -8.50 3.34
N ASN A 88 -12.78 -7.93 3.52
CA ASN A 88 -12.29 -7.43 4.80
C ASN A 88 -12.28 -5.90 4.78
N TYR A 89 -13.13 -5.30 5.63
CA TYR A 89 -12.98 -3.89 5.97
C TYR A 89 -11.88 -3.74 7.03
N THR A 90 -10.85 -2.96 6.71
CA THR A 90 -9.66 -2.78 7.55
C THR A 90 -9.50 -1.33 8.02
N ASP A 91 -8.81 -1.13 9.14
CA ASP A 91 -8.41 0.21 9.59
C ASP A 91 -7.09 0.68 8.93
N HIS A 92 -6.60 1.86 9.32
CA HIS A 92 -5.39 2.47 8.76
C HIS A 92 -4.11 1.67 8.98
N LEU A 93 -4.13 0.64 9.83
CA LEU A 93 -3.01 -0.26 10.09
C LEU A 93 -3.22 -1.67 9.49
N GLY A 94 -4.30 -1.86 8.72
CA GLY A 94 -4.65 -3.14 8.12
C GLY A 94 -5.26 -4.14 9.10
N ASN A 95 -5.77 -3.70 10.26
CA ASN A 95 -6.48 -4.61 11.17
C ASN A 95 -7.86 -4.92 10.59
N VAL A 96 -8.23 -6.20 10.47
CA VAL A 96 -9.56 -6.60 9.99
C VAL A 96 -10.61 -6.26 11.05
N ARG A 97 -11.51 -5.32 10.73
CA ARG A 97 -12.58 -4.84 11.62
C ARG A 97 -13.91 -5.51 11.34
N LEU A 98 -14.19 -5.78 10.07
CA LEU A 98 -15.37 -6.50 9.62
C LEU A 98 -14.98 -7.41 8.45
N SER A 99 -15.41 -8.67 8.51
CA SER A 99 -15.40 -9.60 7.39
C SER A 99 -16.84 -9.83 6.95
N TYR A 100 -17.12 -9.70 5.67
CA TYR A 100 -18.49 -9.82 5.15
C TYR A 100 -18.52 -10.37 3.73
N SER A 101 -19.67 -10.94 3.34
CA SER A 101 -19.97 -11.37 1.98
C SER A 101 -21.26 -10.70 1.50
N ASP A 102 -21.59 -10.89 0.22
CA ASP A 102 -22.93 -10.67 -0.32
C ASP A 102 -23.35 -12.01 -0.92
N ALA A 103 -23.98 -12.85 -0.09
CA ALA A 103 -24.24 -14.25 -0.39
C ALA A 103 -25.46 -14.39 -1.30
N ASP A 104 -26.43 -13.47 -1.20
CA ASP A 104 -27.64 -13.49 -2.01
C ASP A 104 -27.59 -12.53 -3.22
N GLY A 105 -26.57 -11.67 -3.30
CA GLY A 105 -26.32 -10.78 -4.43
C GLY A 105 -27.24 -9.55 -4.46
N ASN A 106 -27.86 -9.21 -3.33
CA ASN A 106 -28.82 -8.12 -3.25
C ASN A 106 -28.16 -6.74 -2.98
N GLY A 107 -26.84 -6.72 -2.71
CA GLY A 107 -26.06 -5.51 -2.43
C GLY A 107 -26.21 -4.92 -1.02
N ILE A 108 -26.85 -5.64 -0.09
CA ILE A 108 -27.11 -5.25 1.29
C ILE A 108 -26.57 -6.33 2.22
N VAL A 109 -25.47 -6.01 2.91
CA VAL A 109 -24.89 -6.92 3.91
C VAL A 109 -25.79 -6.97 5.15
N THR A 110 -26.36 -8.14 5.42
CA THR A 110 -27.20 -8.38 6.60
C THR A 110 -26.43 -8.99 7.76
N GLY A 111 -26.83 -8.66 9.00
CA GLY A 111 -26.40 -9.40 10.19
C GLY A 111 -27.26 -10.64 10.42
N ASP A 112 -26.94 -11.43 11.45
CA ASP A 112 -27.76 -12.58 11.84
C ASP A 112 -29.21 -12.17 12.14
N ILE A 113 -30.16 -12.89 11.54
CA ILE A 113 -31.59 -12.65 11.74
C ILE A 113 -32.15 -13.76 12.62
N LEU A 114 -32.68 -13.38 13.79
CA LEU A 114 -33.48 -14.29 14.61
C LEU A 114 -34.89 -14.38 14.02
N VAL A 115 -35.23 -15.56 13.50
CA VAL A 115 -36.58 -15.85 13.01
C VAL A 115 -37.35 -16.55 14.11
N ASN A 116 -38.35 -15.87 14.66
CA ASN A 116 -39.31 -16.46 15.59
C ASN A 116 -40.47 -17.05 14.80
N ASN A 117 -40.52 -18.37 14.66
CA ASN A 117 -41.61 -19.05 13.97
C ASN A 117 -42.54 -19.72 14.98
N CYS A 118 -43.62 -19.01 15.35
CA CYS A 118 -44.61 -19.50 16.30
C CYS A 118 -45.93 -19.84 15.61
N TYR A 119 -46.58 -20.91 16.05
CA TYR A 119 -47.93 -21.26 15.63
C TYR A 119 -48.77 -21.75 16.80
N ASP A 120 -50.07 -21.42 16.76
CA ASP A 120 -51.00 -21.76 17.81
C ASP A 120 -51.49 -23.21 17.65
N THR A 121 -51.52 -23.94 18.77
CA THR A 121 -52.13 -25.27 18.87
C THR A 121 -53.26 -25.24 19.90
N PRO A 122 -54.20 -26.20 19.88
CA PRO A 122 -55.24 -26.31 20.90
C PRO A 122 -54.74 -26.34 22.34
N ASP A 123 -53.49 -26.79 22.56
CA ASP A 123 -52.85 -26.93 23.87
C ASP A 123 -51.91 -25.76 24.22
N GLY A 124 -51.82 -24.74 23.36
CA GLY A 124 -50.99 -23.54 23.55
C GLY A 124 -50.15 -23.17 22.32
N GLN A 125 -49.39 -22.07 22.43
CA GLN A 125 -48.51 -21.60 21.36
C GLN A 125 -47.16 -22.33 21.38
N ILE A 126 -46.74 -22.86 20.24
CA ILE A 126 -45.42 -23.49 20.04
C ILE A 126 -44.56 -22.57 19.19
N CYS A 127 -43.31 -22.36 19.58
CA CYS A 127 -42.34 -21.54 18.84
C CYS A 127 -41.09 -22.34 18.48
N ASN A 128 -40.73 -22.33 17.20
CA ASN A 128 -39.49 -22.86 16.66
C ASN A 128 -38.62 -21.69 16.18
N ASN A 129 -37.74 -21.19 17.05
CA ASN A 129 -36.87 -20.08 16.72
C ASN A 129 -35.60 -20.62 16.04
N TYR A 130 -35.21 -20.05 14.91
CA TYR A 130 -33.95 -20.38 14.23
C TYR A 130 -33.23 -19.10 13.76
N ILE A 131 -31.91 -19.18 13.64
CA ILE A 131 -31.07 -18.07 13.18
C ILE A 131 -30.78 -18.28 11.70
N ILE A 132 -31.08 -17.27 10.88
CA ILE A 132 -30.51 -17.16 9.53
C ILE A 132 -29.17 -16.47 9.71
N THR A 133 -28.09 -17.17 9.42
CA THR A 133 -26.74 -16.59 9.47
C THR A 133 -26.66 -15.45 8.46
N GLY A 134 -26.30 -14.27 8.94
CA GLY A 134 -26.09 -13.09 8.14
C GLY A 134 -24.86 -13.21 7.26
N GLU A 135 -24.62 -12.16 6.51
CA GLU A 135 -23.50 -12.07 5.56
C GLU A 135 -22.30 -11.34 6.17
N ALA A 136 -22.49 -10.67 7.30
CA ALA A 136 -21.41 -10.25 8.19
C ALA A 136 -20.83 -11.46 8.93
N GLU A 137 -19.73 -12.02 8.41
CA GLU A 137 -19.03 -13.19 8.96
C GLU A 137 -18.26 -12.88 10.26
N GLY A 138 -17.99 -11.61 10.56
CA GLY A 138 -17.43 -11.29 11.86
C GLY A 138 -16.98 -9.86 12.02
N VAL A 139 -17.25 -9.32 13.21
CA VAL A 139 -16.75 -8.03 13.66
C VAL A 139 -15.65 -8.27 14.67
N THR A 140 -14.52 -7.56 14.53
CA THR A 140 -13.43 -7.65 15.50
C THR A 140 -12.90 -6.26 15.82
N ASN A 141 -12.92 -5.94 17.10
CA ASN A 141 -12.30 -4.73 17.62
C ASN A 141 -11.01 -5.11 18.34
N TYR A 142 -10.08 -4.18 18.40
CA TYR A 142 -8.80 -4.39 19.06
C TYR A 142 -8.51 -3.23 20.00
N TYR A 143 -7.96 -3.57 21.17
CA TYR A 143 -7.13 -2.65 21.92
C TYR A 143 -5.93 -2.21 21.07
N PRO A 144 -5.27 -1.08 21.39
CA PRO A 144 -4.17 -0.55 20.57
C PRO A 144 -3.08 -1.57 20.24
N PHE A 145 -2.79 -2.48 21.19
CA PHE A 145 -1.75 -3.50 21.08
C PHE A 145 -2.26 -4.85 20.54
N GLY A 146 -3.42 -4.88 19.91
CA GLY A 146 -3.89 -6.04 19.16
C GLY A 146 -4.65 -7.09 19.97
N LEU A 147 -4.80 -6.91 21.28
CA LEU A 147 -5.72 -7.74 22.06
C LEU A 147 -7.14 -7.48 21.57
N MET A 148 -7.88 -8.54 21.26
CA MET A 148 -9.26 -8.41 20.80
C MET A 148 -10.13 -7.82 21.90
N HIS A 149 -10.89 -6.78 21.55
CA HIS A 149 -11.82 -6.04 22.40
C HIS A 149 -13.25 -6.29 21.91
N ASN A 150 -13.67 -7.56 21.93
CA ASN A 150 -14.98 -7.95 21.45
C ASN A 150 -15.93 -8.07 22.65
N ASN A 151 -17.00 -7.27 22.66
CA ASN A 151 -18.05 -7.34 23.68
C ASN A 151 -19.14 -8.38 23.34
N GLU A 152 -19.09 -8.97 22.14
CA GLU A 152 -20.15 -9.85 21.63
C GLU A 152 -19.56 -11.16 21.09
N ASN A 153 -20.05 -12.28 21.62
CA ASN A 153 -19.74 -13.64 21.14
C ASN A 153 -20.61 -13.93 19.91
N HIS A 154 -20.18 -13.49 18.74
CA HIS A 154 -20.80 -13.97 17.52
C HIS A 154 -20.14 -15.29 17.11
N SER A 155 -20.94 -16.36 17.07
CA SER A 155 -20.49 -17.72 16.75
C SER A 155 -20.39 -17.88 15.24
N PHE A 156 -19.40 -17.24 14.63
CA PHE A 156 -19.10 -17.41 13.21
C PHE A 156 -17.97 -18.43 13.01
N ASP A 157 -18.04 -19.15 11.89
CA ASP A 157 -17.06 -20.19 11.52
C ASP A 157 -15.64 -19.60 11.52
N GLN A 158 -14.80 -20.16 12.37
CA GLN A 158 -13.44 -19.73 12.64
C GLN A 158 -12.45 -20.09 11.51
N ALA A 159 -12.94 -20.29 10.27
CA ALA A 159 -12.13 -20.73 9.15
C ALA A 159 -11.03 -19.72 8.76
N TYR A 160 -11.29 -18.41 8.91
CA TYR A 160 -10.31 -17.35 8.58
C TYR A 160 -9.79 -16.63 9.84
N GLN A 161 -8.49 -16.80 10.08
CA GLN A 161 -7.82 -16.37 11.32
C GLN A 161 -6.92 -15.14 11.17
N TYR A 162 -6.92 -14.45 10.02
CA TYR A 162 -6.10 -13.26 9.84
C TYR A 162 -6.87 -12.04 10.38
N LYS A 163 -6.31 -11.40 11.42
CA LYS A 163 -7.03 -10.40 12.24
C LYS A 163 -6.21 -9.10 12.37
N TYR A 164 -5.44 -8.95 13.45
CA TYR A 164 -4.62 -7.77 13.73
C TYR A 164 -3.42 -7.68 12.76
N ASN A 165 -3.22 -6.52 12.14
CA ASN A 165 -2.23 -6.21 11.08
C ASN A 165 -2.22 -7.22 9.92
N GLY A 166 -3.37 -7.84 9.64
CA GLY A 166 -3.46 -8.92 8.67
C GLY A 166 -2.58 -10.13 9.03
N LYS A 167 -2.32 -10.38 10.33
CA LYS A 167 -1.57 -11.54 10.81
C LYS A 167 -2.50 -12.62 11.32
N GLU A 168 -2.09 -13.87 11.13
CA GLU A 168 -2.86 -15.02 11.55
C GLU A 168 -2.80 -15.18 13.07
N LEU A 169 -3.97 -15.09 13.71
CA LEU A 169 -4.18 -15.44 15.10
C LEU A 169 -4.09 -16.97 15.24
N GLN A 170 -3.18 -17.42 16.08
CA GLN A 170 -3.07 -18.83 16.44
C GLN A 170 -4.08 -19.15 17.55
N GLU A 171 -4.44 -20.43 17.66
CA GLU A 171 -5.33 -20.97 18.68
C GLU A 171 -4.80 -20.71 20.11
N THR A 172 -3.51 -20.45 20.22
CA THR A 172 -2.83 -20.10 21.48
C THR A 172 -2.99 -18.62 21.87
N GLY A 173 -3.71 -17.82 21.09
CA GLY A 173 -3.91 -16.38 21.29
C GLY A 173 -2.76 -15.50 20.79
N MET A 174 -1.77 -16.07 20.11
CA MET A 174 -0.59 -15.34 19.60
C MET A 174 -0.75 -15.03 18.11
N TYR A 175 -0.22 -13.89 17.65
CA TYR A 175 -0.17 -13.56 16.23
C TYR A 175 1.12 -14.04 15.59
N ASP A 176 1.01 -14.73 14.47
CA ASP A 176 2.18 -15.15 13.67
C ASP A 176 2.62 -14.04 12.73
N TYR A 177 3.73 -13.38 13.06
CA TYR A 177 4.37 -12.36 12.22
C TYR A 177 5.46 -12.95 11.32
N GLY A 178 5.66 -14.26 11.35
CA GLY A 178 6.67 -14.97 10.57
C GLY A 178 7.99 -15.11 11.31
N ALA A 179 8.60 -14.01 11.75
CA ALA A 179 9.87 -14.10 12.47
C ALA A 179 9.73 -14.41 13.95
N ARG A 180 8.61 -13.99 14.54
CA ARG A 180 8.27 -14.15 15.95
C ARG A 180 6.77 -14.26 16.09
N PHE A 181 6.33 -14.91 17.16
CA PHE A 181 4.94 -14.85 17.57
C PHE A 181 4.77 -13.65 18.52
N TYR A 182 3.83 -12.77 18.18
CA TYR A 182 3.46 -11.63 19.00
C TYR A 182 2.40 -12.04 20.02
N VAL A 183 2.58 -11.66 21.29
CA VAL A 183 1.67 -11.97 22.38
C VAL A 183 0.90 -10.69 22.74
N PRO A 184 -0.32 -10.48 22.19
CA PRO A 184 -1.07 -9.25 22.41
C PRO A 184 -1.40 -9.02 23.88
N ASP A 185 -1.69 -10.09 24.64
CA ASP A 185 -1.99 -10.06 26.07
C ASP A 185 -0.85 -9.47 26.91
N LEU A 186 0.39 -9.75 26.51
CA LEU A 186 1.59 -9.24 27.17
C LEU A 186 2.13 -7.98 26.52
N VAL A 187 1.59 -7.59 25.36
CA VAL A 187 2.05 -6.42 24.60
C VAL A 187 3.52 -6.56 24.17
N ARG A 188 3.97 -7.80 23.93
CA ARG A 188 5.39 -8.13 23.69
C ARG A 188 5.55 -9.27 22.71
N TRP A 189 6.75 -9.38 22.15
CA TRP A 189 7.17 -10.57 21.42
C TRP A 189 7.39 -11.76 22.35
N GLY A 190 7.07 -12.97 21.88
CA GLY A 190 7.30 -14.20 22.65
C GLY A 190 8.76 -14.65 22.73
N VAL A 191 9.64 -14.08 21.90
CA VAL A 191 11.08 -14.38 21.85
C VAL A 191 11.90 -13.12 21.62
N VAL A 192 13.21 -13.20 21.90
CA VAL A 192 14.16 -12.12 21.65
C VAL A 192 14.13 -11.74 20.17
N ASP A 193 14.12 -10.44 19.89
CA ASP A 193 14.27 -9.92 18.54
C ASP A 193 15.54 -10.47 17.87
N PRO A 194 15.44 -11.07 16.67
CA PRO A 194 16.62 -11.31 15.85
C PRO A 194 17.47 -10.03 15.71
N LEU A 195 16.85 -8.85 15.72
CA LEU A 195 17.48 -7.56 15.58
C LEU A 195 17.89 -6.83 16.86
N ALA A 196 17.90 -7.51 18.00
CA ALA A 196 18.03 -6.86 19.31
C ALA A 196 19.24 -5.90 19.37
N GLU A 197 20.35 -6.27 18.75
CA GLU A 197 21.58 -5.47 18.67
C GLU A 197 21.46 -4.17 17.87
N LYS A 198 20.53 -4.09 16.91
CA LYS A 198 20.28 -2.86 16.12
C LYS A 198 19.33 -1.90 16.82
N MET A 199 18.65 -2.35 17.87
CA MET A 199 17.66 -1.60 18.64
C MET A 199 18.03 -1.48 20.11
N THR A 200 19.30 -1.14 20.40
CA THR A 200 19.87 -1.08 21.76
C THR A 200 19.11 -0.19 22.76
N ARG A 201 18.29 0.76 22.28
CA ARG A 201 17.48 1.66 23.11
C ARG A 201 16.13 1.07 23.52
N TYR A 202 15.74 -0.09 22.98
CA TYR A 202 14.48 -0.75 23.26
C TYR A 202 14.71 -2.16 23.79
N SER A 203 13.74 -2.66 24.55
CA SER A 203 13.77 -4.06 24.98
C SER A 203 13.75 -4.96 23.74
N PRO A 204 14.52 -6.08 23.73
CA PRO A 204 14.44 -7.09 22.66
C PRO A 204 13.05 -7.73 22.49
N TYR A 205 12.11 -7.44 23.38
CA TYR A 205 10.74 -7.94 23.33
C TYR A 205 9.73 -6.83 23.00
N ASN A 206 10.20 -5.62 22.71
CA ASN A 206 9.35 -4.47 22.42
C ASN A 206 8.58 -4.66 21.11
N TYR A 207 7.28 -4.39 21.14
CA TYR A 207 6.46 -4.31 19.93
C TYR A 207 6.28 -2.86 19.50
N ALA A 208 6.54 -2.58 18.22
CA ALA A 208 6.19 -1.33 17.55
C ALA A 208 6.63 -0.05 18.29
N PHE A 209 7.81 -0.05 18.94
CA PHE A 209 8.32 1.05 19.76
C PHE A 209 7.36 1.52 20.87
N ASN A 210 6.51 0.62 21.38
CA ASN A 210 5.39 0.92 22.28
C ASN A 210 4.38 1.95 21.70
N ASN A 211 4.31 2.11 20.38
CA ASN A 211 3.34 2.98 19.71
C ASN A 211 2.66 2.26 18.52
N PRO A 212 1.82 1.26 18.80
CA PRO A 212 1.19 0.39 17.80
C PRO A 212 0.04 1.08 17.05
N VAL A 213 -0.37 2.28 17.48
CA VAL A 213 -1.34 3.11 16.75
C VAL A 213 -0.69 3.75 15.51
N ARG A 214 0.64 3.90 15.54
CA ARG A 214 1.43 4.55 14.48
C ARG A 214 2.33 3.57 13.72
N PHE A 215 2.89 2.57 14.40
CA PHE A 215 3.88 1.67 13.82
C PHE A 215 3.38 0.23 13.75
N ILE A 216 3.80 -0.45 12.70
CA ILE A 216 3.59 -1.88 12.49
C ILE A 216 4.97 -2.50 12.31
N ASP A 217 5.16 -3.68 12.90
CA ASP A 217 6.29 -4.55 12.56
C ASP A 217 5.83 -5.55 11.48
N PRO A 218 6.23 -5.42 10.21
CA PRO A 218 5.62 -6.20 9.13
C PRO A 218 5.94 -7.70 9.17
N ASP A 219 7.11 -8.08 9.67
CA ASP A 219 7.65 -9.43 9.64
C ASP A 219 8.12 -9.95 11.01
N GLY A 220 7.92 -9.15 12.05
CA GLY A 220 8.32 -9.43 13.42
C GLY A 220 9.79 -9.21 13.66
N ARG A 221 10.38 -8.14 13.12
CA ARG A 221 11.79 -7.76 13.29
C ARG A 221 11.97 -6.27 13.49
N ALA A 222 11.47 -5.41 12.59
CA ALA A 222 11.55 -3.95 12.78
C ALA A 222 10.55 -3.14 11.91
N PRO A 223 10.14 -1.94 12.36
CA PRO A 223 9.39 -0.95 11.56
C PRO A 223 10.34 -0.04 10.73
N LEU A 224 10.21 0.17 9.39
CA LEU A 224 11.19 0.91 8.53
C LEU A 224 10.62 1.77 7.35
N THR A 225 11.43 2.73 6.84
CA THR A 225 11.28 3.62 5.63
C THR A 225 12.46 3.38 4.66
N ASP A 226 12.18 3.36 3.35
CA ASP A 226 13.09 2.82 2.31
C ASP A 226 13.47 3.82 1.21
N TYR A 227 14.66 3.67 0.62
CA TYR A 227 15.18 4.48 -0.48
C TYR A 227 15.40 3.63 -1.75
N PHE A 228 14.92 4.12 -2.89
CA PHE A 228 15.01 3.48 -4.20
C PHE A 228 15.51 4.44 -5.28
N GLY A 229 16.15 3.91 -6.31
CA GLY A 229 16.37 4.62 -7.58
C GLY A 229 15.10 4.55 -8.43
N LEU A 230 14.95 5.50 -9.35
CA LEU A 230 13.78 5.57 -10.22
C LEU A 230 13.67 4.36 -11.18
N SER A 231 14.74 3.59 -11.35
CA SER A 231 14.72 2.30 -12.05
C SER A 231 14.25 1.11 -11.22
N GLY A 232 13.90 1.31 -9.94
CA GLY A 232 13.45 0.24 -9.04
C GLY A 232 14.55 -0.44 -8.24
N ASN A 233 15.81 -0.04 -8.41
CA ASN A 233 16.93 -0.52 -7.60
C ASN A 233 16.84 -0.01 -6.16
N TYR A 234 17.03 -0.90 -5.20
CA TYR A 234 17.10 -0.54 -3.79
C TYR A 234 18.43 0.15 -3.47
N LEU A 235 18.37 1.26 -2.72
CA LEU A 235 19.53 2.09 -2.38
C LEU A 235 19.88 2.04 -0.89
N GLY A 236 18.91 1.84 0.00
CA GLY A 236 19.15 1.82 1.44
C GLY A 236 17.92 2.12 2.30
N THR A 237 18.10 2.21 3.62
CA THR A 237 17.06 2.56 4.61
C THR A 237 17.61 3.55 5.61
N ASP A 238 16.81 4.49 6.11
CA ASP A 238 17.21 5.41 7.19
C ASP A 238 16.89 4.88 8.58
N GLY A 239 16.24 3.72 8.69
CA GLY A 239 15.88 3.12 9.98
C GLY A 239 14.79 3.87 10.73
N VAL A 240 14.11 4.83 10.09
CA VAL A 240 12.92 5.52 10.62
C VAL A 240 11.69 4.84 10.05
N ASN A 241 10.58 4.72 10.78
CA ASN A 241 9.32 4.32 10.17
C ASN A 241 8.38 5.53 10.11
N ASN A 242 8.11 6.03 8.92
CA ASN A 242 7.10 7.06 8.70
C ASN A 242 6.10 6.67 7.59
N GLY A 243 6.11 5.41 7.16
CA GLY A 243 5.27 4.92 6.06
C GLY A 243 5.64 5.50 4.68
N LYS A 244 6.75 6.25 4.57
CA LYS A 244 7.20 6.82 3.30
C LYS A 244 8.23 5.91 2.65
N VAL A 245 8.23 5.92 1.33
CA VAL A 245 9.33 5.41 0.49
C VAL A 245 9.90 6.62 -0.25
N ARG A 246 11.22 6.74 -0.35
CA ARG A 246 11.91 7.84 -1.02
C ARG A 246 12.53 7.37 -2.32
N VAL A 247 12.44 8.19 -3.38
CA VAL A 247 12.89 7.85 -4.73
C VAL A 247 13.89 8.88 -5.25
N ALA A 248 15.08 8.42 -5.62
CA ALA A 248 16.12 9.20 -6.27
C ALA A 248 15.84 9.30 -7.78
N LEU A 249 15.78 10.53 -8.29
CA LEU A 249 15.41 10.80 -9.67
C LEU A 249 16.60 10.74 -10.65
N ASN A 250 17.84 10.77 -10.17
CA ASN A 250 19.03 10.77 -11.01
C ASN A 250 20.22 10.06 -10.34
N SER A 251 21.23 9.73 -11.14
CA SER A 251 22.42 9.00 -10.69
C SER A 251 23.29 9.76 -9.68
N THR A 252 23.28 11.09 -9.72
CA THR A 252 23.97 11.92 -8.72
C THR A 252 23.34 11.74 -7.34
N GLU A 253 22.01 11.73 -7.28
CA GLU A 253 21.25 11.53 -6.05
C GLU A 253 21.39 10.09 -5.54
N GLU A 254 21.36 9.09 -6.43
CA GLU A 254 21.67 7.70 -6.07
C GLU A 254 23.07 7.57 -5.46
N SER A 255 24.06 8.21 -6.07
CA SER A 255 25.45 8.25 -5.57
C SER A 255 25.54 8.94 -4.21
N ARG A 256 24.76 10.01 -4.01
CA ARG A 256 24.70 10.75 -2.74
C ARG A 256 24.09 9.91 -1.62
N ILE A 257 22.98 9.21 -1.89
CA ILE A 257 22.34 8.30 -0.94
C ILE A 257 23.29 7.18 -0.54
N THR A 258 23.85 6.48 -1.53
CA THR A 258 24.75 5.34 -1.29
C THR A 258 26.02 5.77 -0.55
N SER A 259 26.58 6.94 -0.87
CA SER A 259 27.74 7.50 -0.16
C SER A 259 27.41 8.01 1.25
N SER A 260 26.14 8.24 1.56
CA SER A 260 25.69 8.68 2.89
C SER A 260 25.45 7.54 3.88
N ILE A 261 25.59 6.29 3.44
CA ILE A 261 25.34 5.13 4.28
C ILE A 261 26.42 5.04 5.35
N LYS A 262 26.00 5.10 6.62
CA LYS A 262 26.83 4.88 7.81
C LYS A 262 26.15 3.87 8.69
N ASP A 263 26.89 2.88 9.15
CA ASP A 263 26.38 1.78 9.98
C ASP A 263 25.15 1.08 9.37
N GLY A 264 25.15 0.93 8.04
CA GLY A 264 24.04 0.32 7.29
C GLY A 264 22.79 1.17 7.15
N LYS A 265 22.83 2.46 7.55
CA LYS A 265 21.70 3.38 7.48
C LYS A 265 22.04 4.61 6.66
N VAL A 266 21.07 5.09 5.89
CA VAL A 266 21.12 6.35 5.14
C VAL A 266 21.13 7.51 6.14
N THR A 267 22.19 8.32 6.14
CA THR A 267 22.36 9.45 7.09
C THR A 267 22.27 10.81 6.38
N LEU A 268 21.25 10.98 5.54
CA LEU A 268 21.02 12.25 4.85
C LEU A 268 20.51 13.33 5.81
N ASN A 269 21.12 14.50 5.71
CA ASN A 269 20.70 15.73 6.37
C ASN A 269 19.41 16.28 5.73
N SER A 270 18.43 16.69 6.54
CA SER A 270 17.05 17.06 6.15
C SER A 270 16.88 18.19 5.12
N LYS A 271 17.96 18.84 4.68
CA LYS A 271 17.99 19.73 3.50
C LYS A 271 17.91 18.98 2.16
N ALA A 272 17.87 17.65 2.19
CA ALA A 272 18.21 16.72 1.11
C ALA A 272 17.20 16.55 -0.04
N TYR A 273 15.98 17.07 0.04
CA TYR A 273 14.99 16.82 -1.02
C TYR A 273 15.20 17.68 -2.28
N SER A 274 15.82 18.86 -2.15
CA SER A 274 15.92 19.84 -3.24
C SER A 274 16.73 19.38 -4.45
N ASP A 275 17.51 18.30 -4.35
CA ASP A 275 18.52 17.94 -5.36
C ASP A 275 18.10 16.74 -6.24
N GLY A 276 16.87 16.25 -6.05
CA GLY A 276 16.29 15.19 -6.88
C GLY A 276 15.83 13.95 -6.12
N LEU A 277 15.42 14.12 -4.86
CA LEU A 277 14.79 13.09 -4.05
C LEU A 277 13.31 13.45 -3.88
N ILE A 278 12.41 12.50 -4.11
CA ILE A 278 10.96 12.65 -3.89
C ILE A 278 10.44 11.58 -2.93
N ASP A 279 9.28 11.81 -2.33
CA ASP A 279 8.49 10.73 -1.74
C ASP A 279 7.80 9.94 -2.88
N LEU A 280 7.65 8.62 -2.72
CA LEU A 280 7.02 7.75 -3.71
C LEU A 280 5.54 8.16 -3.91
N PRO A 281 5.11 8.49 -5.14
CA PRO A 281 3.74 8.93 -5.39
C PRO A 281 2.67 7.91 -4.99
N SER A 282 1.62 8.37 -4.29
CA SER A 282 0.43 7.56 -4.01
C SER A 282 -0.40 7.32 -5.27
N ASP A 283 -1.27 6.31 -5.23
CA ASP A 283 -2.21 6.04 -6.35
C ASP A 283 -3.15 7.22 -6.60
N ASN A 284 -3.53 7.94 -5.54
CA ASN A 284 -4.35 9.15 -5.65
C ASN A 284 -3.62 10.28 -6.39
N LEU A 285 -2.32 10.45 -6.15
CA LEU A 285 -1.52 11.43 -6.86
C LEU A 285 -1.38 11.05 -8.34
N ILE A 286 -1.07 9.79 -8.66
CA ILE A 286 -0.99 9.31 -10.05
C ILE A 286 -2.33 9.49 -10.78
N SER A 287 -3.44 9.13 -10.14
CA SER A 287 -4.79 9.35 -10.69
C SER A 287 -5.09 10.84 -10.94
N SER A 288 -4.64 11.73 -10.05
CA SER A 288 -4.76 13.17 -10.23
C SER A 288 -3.92 13.67 -11.41
N MET A 289 -2.73 13.11 -11.64
CA MET A 289 -1.87 13.42 -12.78
C MET A 289 -2.49 12.93 -14.11
N ASP A 290 -3.06 11.73 -14.12
CA ASP A 290 -3.82 11.20 -15.27
C ASP A 290 -5.04 12.08 -15.61
N THR A 291 -5.75 12.53 -14.58
CA THR A 291 -6.87 13.47 -14.70
C THR A 291 -6.40 14.81 -15.25
N ALA A 292 -5.26 15.34 -14.77
CA ALA A 292 -4.70 16.59 -15.25
C ALA A 292 -4.31 16.53 -16.74
N TYR A 293 -3.73 15.42 -17.19
CA TYR A 293 -3.50 15.18 -18.63
C TYR A 293 -4.80 15.18 -19.42
N SER A 294 -5.79 14.41 -18.97
CA SER A 294 -7.08 14.27 -19.64
C SER A 294 -7.82 15.61 -19.76
N ASN A 295 -7.81 16.40 -18.69
CA ASN A 295 -8.41 17.73 -18.66
C ASN A 295 -7.65 18.73 -19.54
N MET A 296 -6.31 18.68 -19.55
CA MET A 296 -5.51 19.50 -20.45
C MET A 296 -5.83 19.19 -21.91
N GLU A 297 -5.90 17.90 -22.28
CA GLU A 297 -6.25 17.45 -23.64
C GLU A 297 -7.67 17.89 -24.03
N ALA A 298 -8.65 17.71 -23.14
CA ALA A 298 -10.05 18.09 -23.37
C ALA A 298 -10.27 19.61 -23.46
N SER A 299 -9.41 20.39 -22.82
CA SER A 299 -9.53 21.85 -22.74
C SER A 299 -8.74 22.60 -23.81
N GLY A 300 -8.20 21.91 -24.82
CA GLY A 300 -7.39 22.55 -25.87
C GLY A 300 -6.00 22.94 -25.38
N MET A 301 -5.37 22.08 -24.58
CA MET A 301 -4.02 22.23 -24.02
C MET A 301 -3.90 23.30 -22.93
N ASN A 302 -4.99 23.58 -22.20
CA ASN A 302 -4.92 24.49 -21.06
C ASN A 302 -4.32 23.82 -19.82
N GLU A 303 -3.43 24.55 -19.14
CA GLU A 303 -2.71 24.07 -17.96
C GLU A 303 -3.65 23.64 -16.83
N GLN A 304 -3.28 22.60 -16.10
CA GLN A 304 -3.91 22.17 -14.85
C GLN A 304 -2.87 22.27 -13.74
N ALA A 305 -3.30 22.56 -12.50
CA ALA A 305 -2.41 22.62 -11.36
C ALA A 305 -2.89 21.71 -10.22
N ILE A 306 -1.94 21.07 -9.58
CA ILE A 306 -2.10 20.18 -8.42
C ILE A 306 -1.14 20.69 -7.35
N ALA A 307 -1.63 21.00 -6.16
CA ALA A 307 -0.78 21.19 -4.99
C ALA A 307 -0.74 19.89 -4.18
N VAL A 308 0.43 19.59 -3.62
CA VAL A 308 0.65 18.41 -2.78
C VAL A 308 1.18 18.83 -1.42
N GLY A 309 0.49 18.43 -0.36
CA GLY A 309 0.84 18.79 1.01
C GLY A 309 0.90 17.58 1.93
N ASP A 310 1.57 17.74 3.06
CA ASP A 310 1.67 16.73 4.12
C ASP A 310 1.10 17.30 5.43
N LYS A 311 0.29 16.48 6.12
CA LYS A 311 -0.24 16.76 7.46
C LYS A 311 -0.09 15.51 8.32
N ASN A 312 0.84 15.56 9.28
CA ASN A 312 1.13 14.45 10.20
C ASN A 312 1.50 13.12 9.48
N GLY A 313 2.09 13.18 8.29
CA GLY A 313 2.43 12.02 7.48
C GLY A 313 1.33 11.59 6.50
N LEU A 314 0.22 12.35 6.40
CA LEU A 314 -0.85 12.13 5.44
C LEU A 314 -0.70 13.08 4.24
N GLU A 315 -0.76 12.53 3.04
CA GLU A 315 -0.75 13.29 1.78
C GLU A 315 -2.11 13.92 1.50
N GLY A 316 -2.13 15.22 1.20
CA GLY A 316 -3.30 15.97 0.77
C GLY A 316 -3.09 16.57 -0.61
N LEU A 317 -4.14 16.55 -1.43
CA LEU A 317 -4.13 17.02 -2.82
C LEU A 317 -5.22 18.07 -3.06
N ALA A 318 -4.89 19.13 -3.80
CA ALA A 318 -5.86 20.10 -4.32
C ALA A 318 -5.61 20.30 -5.80
N THR A 319 -6.67 20.23 -6.62
CA THR A 319 -6.59 20.31 -8.08
C THR A 319 -7.45 21.47 -8.57
N VAL A 320 -6.87 22.38 -9.36
CA VAL A 320 -7.57 23.57 -9.86
C VAL A 320 -7.62 23.54 -11.40
N GLY A 321 -8.85 23.71 -11.93
CA GLY A 321 -9.18 23.70 -13.35
C GLY A 321 -8.91 25.01 -14.11
N SER A 322 -9.50 25.15 -15.30
CA SER A 322 -9.13 26.08 -16.38
C SER A 322 -9.39 27.59 -16.17
N THR A 323 -9.45 28.11 -14.94
CA THR A 323 -9.85 29.51 -14.66
C THR A 323 -8.70 30.53 -14.60
N GLY A 324 -7.49 30.21 -15.11
CA GLY A 324 -6.31 31.11 -15.12
C GLY A 324 -5.12 30.57 -15.95
N LYS A 325 -3.93 31.19 -15.90
CA LYS A 325 -2.67 30.63 -16.47
C LYS A 325 -1.55 30.66 -15.42
N GLY A 326 -0.68 29.66 -15.43
CA GLY A 326 0.57 29.61 -14.67
C GLY A 326 0.43 29.69 -13.14
N SER A 327 1.36 30.42 -12.51
CA SER A 327 1.58 30.52 -11.06
C SER A 327 0.36 30.94 -10.22
N VAL A 328 -0.64 31.55 -10.86
CA VAL A 328 -1.90 31.90 -10.18
C VAL A 328 -2.68 30.64 -9.80
N LYS A 329 -2.67 29.60 -10.66
CA LYS A 329 -3.38 28.34 -10.40
C LYS A 329 -2.74 27.52 -9.29
N THR A 330 -1.41 27.42 -9.30
CA THR A 330 -0.66 26.72 -8.25
C THR A 330 -0.94 27.38 -6.90
N GLY A 331 -0.94 28.72 -6.83
CA GLY A 331 -1.29 29.44 -5.61
C GLY A 331 -2.70 29.16 -5.09
N LEU A 332 -3.70 28.96 -5.95
CA LEU A 332 -5.06 28.60 -5.52
C LEU A 332 -5.12 27.20 -4.87
N ALA A 333 -4.47 26.21 -5.51
CA ALA A 333 -4.41 24.85 -4.98
C ALA A 333 -3.62 24.80 -3.65
N GLU A 334 -2.52 25.56 -3.56
CA GLU A 334 -1.70 25.68 -2.36
C GLU A 334 -2.47 26.34 -1.20
N ASN A 335 -3.26 27.38 -1.49
CA ASN A 335 -4.12 28.03 -0.49
C ASN A 335 -5.20 27.09 0.03
N GLU A 336 -5.79 26.24 -0.82
CA GLU A 336 -6.79 25.26 -0.41
C GLU A 336 -6.21 24.25 0.60
N LEU A 337 -5.04 23.67 0.29
CA LEU A 337 -4.37 22.73 1.17
C LEU A 337 -3.91 23.38 2.47
N THR A 338 -3.36 24.59 2.39
CA THR A 338 -2.97 25.37 3.57
C THR A 338 -4.18 25.65 4.45
N GLY A 339 -5.32 26.00 3.87
CA GLY A 339 -6.60 26.19 4.58
C GLY A 339 -7.11 24.93 5.28
N LYS A 340 -6.78 23.74 4.74
CA LYS A 340 -7.05 22.43 5.37
C LYS A 340 -5.98 22.03 6.40
N GLY A 341 -4.95 22.85 6.60
CA GLY A 341 -3.87 22.66 7.57
C GLY A 341 -2.77 21.70 7.09
N TYR A 342 -2.61 21.52 5.78
CA TYR A 342 -1.46 20.81 5.20
C TYR A 342 -0.27 21.77 5.05
N SER A 343 0.94 21.26 5.27
CA SER A 343 2.16 21.96 4.88
C SER A 343 2.46 21.61 3.43
N ILE A 344 2.57 22.61 2.56
CA ILE A 344 2.82 22.38 1.13
C ILE A 344 4.22 21.79 0.95
N THR A 345 4.28 20.64 0.28
CA THR A 345 5.53 19.91 0.06
C THR A 345 6.09 20.14 -1.33
N HIS A 346 5.22 20.25 -2.34
CA HIS A 346 5.54 20.56 -3.73
C HIS A 346 4.25 20.80 -4.53
N ASN A 347 4.39 21.22 -5.78
CA ASN A 347 3.29 21.27 -6.73
C ASN A 347 3.62 20.51 -8.03
N ILE A 348 2.55 20.17 -8.74
CA ILE A 348 2.60 19.57 -10.08
C ILE A 348 1.69 20.39 -10.98
N HIS A 349 2.12 20.73 -12.18
CA HIS A 349 1.25 21.36 -13.15
C HIS A 349 1.48 20.81 -14.55
N THR A 350 0.61 21.15 -15.49
CA THR A 350 0.72 20.73 -16.88
C THR A 350 1.16 21.88 -17.77
N HIS A 351 1.99 21.62 -18.77
CA HIS A 351 2.27 22.53 -19.88
C HIS A 351 1.75 21.92 -21.18
N GLY A 352 0.99 22.71 -21.92
CA GLY A 352 0.63 22.40 -23.29
C GLY A 352 1.87 22.34 -24.19
N ALA A 353 1.80 21.57 -25.27
CA ALA A 353 2.88 21.51 -26.24
C ALA A 353 2.96 22.83 -27.04
N VAL A 354 4.13 23.46 -27.06
CA VAL A 354 4.41 24.69 -27.82
C VAL A 354 5.26 24.32 -29.02
N LEU A 355 4.93 24.80 -30.23
CA LEU A 355 5.80 24.65 -31.40
C LEU A 355 6.88 25.75 -31.41
N LYS A 356 8.14 25.38 -31.62
CA LYS A 356 9.25 26.28 -31.98
C LYS A 356 9.66 26.00 -33.43
N PHE A 357 10.39 26.90 -34.06
CA PHE A 357 10.97 26.68 -35.38
C PHE A 357 12.50 26.60 -35.26
N ASP A 358 13.12 25.63 -35.92
CA ASP A 358 14.59 25.58 -36.04
C ASP A 358 15.10 26.64 -37.04
N THR A 359 16.43 26.82 -37.11
CA THR A 359 17.08 27.77 -38.04
C THR A 359 16.83 27.45 -39.52
N SER A 360 16.30 26.27 -39.83
CA SER A 360 15.92 25.83 -41.17
C SER A 360 14.41 25.96 -41.43
N GLY A 361 13.65 26.54 -40.50
CA GLY A 361 12.20 26.75 -40.64
C GLY A 361 11.35 25.51 -40.38
N ASN A 362 11.92 24.41 -39.86
CA ASN A 362 11.16 23.22 -39.48
C ASN A 362 10.48 23.47 -38.13
N ALA A 363 9.21 23.08 -37.99
CA ALA A 363 8.56 23.05 -36.69
C ALA A 363 9.14 21.92 -35.83
N ILE A 364 9.67 22.30 -34.67
CA ILE A 364 10.15 21.43 -33.60
C ILE A 364 9.22 21.61 -32.40
N VAL A 365 8.98 20.58 -31.59
CA VAL A 365 8.34 20.83 -30.29
C VAL A 365 9.30 21.68 -29.50
N GLY A 366 8.82 22.85 -29.13
CA GLY A 366 9.54 23.79 -28.32
C GLY A 366 9.79 23.18 -26.96
N GLY A 367 11.04 22.74 -26.74
CA GLY A 367 11.47 22.19 -25.47
C GLY A 367 10.99 23.05 -24.31
N PHE A 368 10.59 22.35 -23.25
CA PHE A 368 10.18 22.88 -21.95
C PHE A 368 11.13 24.02 -21.54
N ASN A 369 10.65 25.26 -21.60
CA ASN A 369 11.34 26.40 -21.01
C ASN A 369 10.72 26.62 -19.63
N PRO A 370 11.29 26.06 -18.56
CA PRO A 370 10.75 26.26 -17.23
C PRO A 370 10.76 27.74 -16.86
N SER A 371 9.62 28.23 -16.39
CA SER A 371 9.51 29.55 -15.79
C SER A 371 10.35 29.61 -14.50
N GLY A 372 10.68 30.82 -14.04
CA GLY A 372 11.30 30.98 -12.72
C GLY A 372 10.44 30.40 -11.59
N THR A 373 9.12 30.34 -11.78
CA THR A 373 8.16 29.77 -10.83
C THR A 373 8.18 28.24 -10.83
N ASP A 374 8.48 27.60 -11.96
CA ASP A 374 8.55 26.13 -12.04
C ASP A 374 9.76 25.61 -11.24
N LYS A 375 10.80 26.45 -11.15
CA LYS A 375 12.03 26.21 -10.39
C LYS A 375 11.92 26.66 -8.92
N SER A 376 10.87 27.38 -8.54
CA SER A 376 10.70 27.96 -7.20
C SER A 376 10.50 26.85 -6.15
N GLY A 377 11.58 26.49 -5.45
CA GLY A 377 11.59 25.41 -4.46
C GLY A 377 12.28 25.74 -3.13
N ALA A 378 12.61 27.01 -2.86
CA ALA A 378 13.34 27.38 -1.63
C ALA A 378 12.57 27.09 -0.31
N LEU A 379 11.25 26.84 -0.38
CA LEU A 379 10.38 26.53 0.75
C LEU A 379 9.78 25.11 0.70
N PHE A 380 9.96 24.40 -0.41
CA PHE A 380 9.34 23.09 -0.62
C PHE A 380 10.28 21.97 -0.22
N THR A 381 9.69 20.90 0.30
CA THR A 381 10.42 19.73 0.75
C THR A 381 10.54 18.68 -0.34
N GLN A 382 10.14 18.94 -1.59
CA GLN A 382 10.36 18.06 -2.75
C GLN A 382 10.48 18.92 -4.04
N PRO A 383 11.13 18.41 -5.10
CA PRO A 383 11.11 19.03 -6.43
C PRO A 383 9.68 19.16 -6.98
N ASN A 384 9.39 20.27 -7.67
CA ASN A 384 8.13 20.41 -8.40
C ASN A 384 8.16 19.56 -9.66
N ALA A 385 6.98 19.16 -10.16
CA ALA A 385 6.88 18.40 -11.40
C ALA A 385 6.07 19.16 -12.46
N VAL A 386 6.44 18.98 -13.72
CA VAL A 386 5.65 19.45 -14.85
C VAL A 386 5.37 18.31 -15.81
N LEU A 387 4.09 18.17 -16.12
CA LEU A 387 3.54 17.20 -17.06
C LEU A 387 3.40 17.86 -18.43
N GLY A 388 3.92 17.23 -19.47
CA GLY A 388 3.76 17.75 -20.82
C GLY A 388 4.08 16.71 -21.87
N TYR A 389 4.63 17.19 -22.99
CA TYR A 389 4.85 16.39 -24.20
C TYR A 389 6.26 16.60 -24.75
N ASP A 390 6.81 15.55 -25.35
CA ASP A 390 8.05 15.57 -26.14
C ASP A 390 7.82 14.97 -27.54
N VAL A 391 8.72 15.30 -28.48
CA VAL A 391 8.70 14.78 -29.86
C VAL A 391 8.88 13.27 -29.82
N ALA A 392 8.02 12.51 -30.50
CA ALA A 392 8.25 11.08 -30.69
C ALA A 392 9.51 10.87 -31.54
N THR A 393 10.44 10.01 -31.10
CA THR A 393 11.74 9.77 -31.75
C THR A 393 11.68 9.16 -33.16
N ASN A 394 10.52 9.13 -33.82
CA ASN A 394 10.32 8.55 -35.15
C ASN A 394 9.31 9.28 -36.06
N THR A 395 8.93 10.51 -35.75
CA THR A 395 8.24 11.36 -36.74
C THR A 395 9.19 12.43 -37.25
N SER A 396 9.50 12.29 -38.53
CA SER A 396 10.11 13.32 -39.37
C SER A 396 9.58 14.71 -39.00
N LYS A 397 10.51 15.66 -38.89
CA LYS A 397 10.29 17.12 -38.92
C LYS A 397 8.90 17.46 -39.49
N ILE A 398 8.02 18.06 -38.68
CA ILE A 398 6.74 18.58 -39.19
C ILE A 398 7.10 19.53 -40.33
N THR A 399 6.58 19.25 -41.52
CA THR A 399 6.97 19.98 -42.72
C THR A 399 6.33 21.38 -42.70
N SER A 400 7.00 22.37 -43.28
CA SER A 400 6.50 23.75 -43.35
C SER A 400 5.10 23.88 -44.03
N ALA A 401 4.70 22.89 -44.84
CA ALA A 401 3.37 22.82 -45.45
C ALA A 401 2.24 22.51 -44.44
N GLU A 402 2.49 21.63 -43.46
CA GLU A 402 1.52 21.28 -42.40
C GLU A 402 1.37 22.40 -41.35
N VAL A 403 2.40 23.24 -41.22
CA VAL A 403 2.40 24.43 -40.35
C VAL A 403 1.56 25.56 -40.95
N THR A 404 1.61 25.73 -42.27
CA THR A 404 0.98 26.86 -42.97
C THR A 404 -0.56 26.79 -42.91
N SER A 405 -1.14 25.59 -42.86
CA SER A 405 -2.59 25.40 -42.63
C SER A 405 -3.03 25.75 -41.20
N ALA A 406 -2.10 25.77 -40.23
CA ALA A 406 -2.39 26.10 -38.83
C ALA A 406 -2.07 27.57 -38.47
N GLN A 407 -1.26 28.26 -39.27
CA GLN A 407 -0.81 29.65 -39.03
C GLN A 407 -1.81 30.76 -39.44
N SER A 408 -2.95 30.45 -40.06
CA SER A 408 -3.87 31.50 -40.55
C SER A 408 -4.72 32.19 -39.46
N THR A 409 -4.45 31.94 -38.18
CA THR A 409 -5.04 32.72 -37.06
C THR A 409 -3.97 33.06 -36.03
N ILE A 410 -3.63 34.35 -35.95
CA ILE A 410 -2.69 34.89 -34.94
C ILE A 410 -3.28 34.63 -33.55
N GLY A 411 -2.56 33.88 -32.71
CA GLY A 411 -2.90 33.65 -31.30
C GLY A 411 -3.36 32.24 -30.92
N ASN A 412 -3.48 31.31 -31.87
CA ASN A 412 -3.89 29.94 -31.57
C ASN A 412 -2.70 28.98 -31.38
N PHE A 413 -2.73 28.25 -30.25
CA PHE A 413 -2.03 26.97 -30.11
C PHE A 413 -2.47 26.07 -31.27
N VAL A 414 -1.53 25.56 -32.06
CA VAL A 414 -1.86 24.52 -33.04
C VAL A 414 -2.33 23.31 -32.23
N PRO A 415 -3.58 22.82 -32.39
CA PRO A 415 -4.04 21.63 -31.70
C PRO A 415 -3.16 20.47 -32.17
N LEU A 416 -2.22 20.09 -31.33
CA LEU A 416 -1.34 18.97 -31.59
C LEU A 416 -2.17 17.71 -31.43
N ASN A 417 -2.24 16.87 -32.45
CA ASN A 417 -2.82 15.54 -32.31
C ASN A 417 -2.02 14.78 -31.22
N PRO A 418 -2.61 14.42 -30.07
CA PRO A 418 -1.89 13.77 -28.97
C PRO A 418 -1.21 12.46 -29.39
N ALA A 419 -1.68 11.82 -30.47
CA ALA A 419 -1.09 10.59 -31.01
C ALA A 419 0.34 10.76 -31.56
N ASN A 420 0.78 12.00 -31.82
CA ASN A 420 2.10 12.28 -32.41
C ASN A 420 3.19 12.60 -31.37
N TYR A 421 2.87 12.59 -30.08
CA TYR A 421 3.75 13.06 -29.02
C TYR A 421 3.78 12.11 -27.83
N ASN A 422 4.93 12.04 -27.18
CA ASN A 422 5.10 11.24 -25.97
C ASN A 422 4.74 12.08 -24.74
N LYS A 423 3.86 11.58 -23.88
CA LYS A 423 3.63 12.17 -22.54
C LYS A 423 4.92 12.06 -21.73
N ILE A 424 5.37 13.16 -21.15
CA ILE A 424 6.57 13.23 -20.31
C ILE A 424 6.29 13.92 -18.98
N ILE A 425 7.05 13.51 -17.96
CA ILE A 425 7.14 14.19 -16.69
C ILE A 425 8.55 14.74 -16.51
N THR A 426 8.66 15.98 -16.05
CA THR A 426 9.93 16.61 -15.70
C THR A 426 9.90 17.16 -14.29
N TYR A 427 10.91 16.82 -13.49
CA TYR A 427 11.09 17.37 -12.15
C TYR A 427 12.07 18.55 -12.17
N TYR A 428 11.75 19.60 -11.44
CA TYR A 428 12.55 20.83 -11.36
C TYR A 428 12.92 21.20 -9.93
N ASN A 429 14.13 21.74 -9.79
CA ASN A 429 14.59 22.42 -8.59
C ASN A 429 15.15 23.81 -8.92
N ASN A 430 15.67 24.50 -7.90
CA ASN A 430 16.26 25.83 -8.04
C ASN A 430 17.42 25.87 -9.07
N SER A 431 18.09 24.73 -9.33
CA SER A 431 19.22 24.59 -10.26
C SER A 431 18.79 24.26 -11.70
N GLY A 432 17.55 23.80 -11.92
CA GLY A 432 17.03 23.46 -13.25
C GLY A 432 16.27 22.13 -13.29
N SER A 433 16.24 21.51 -14.47
CA SER A 433 15.66 20.16 -14.62
C SER A 433 16.54 19.14 -13.90
N VAL A 434 15.90 18.34 -13.06
CA VAL A 434 16.52 17.24 -12.32
C VAL A 434 16.48 15.96 -13.16
N HIS A 435 15.33 15.68 -13.76
CA HIS A 435 15.09 14.48 -14.56
C HIS A 435 13.86 14.68 -15.45
N THR A 436 13.95 14.19 -16.68
CA THR A 436 12.83 14.15 -17.64
C THR A 436 12.69 12.72 -18.15
N MET A 437 11.48 12.18 -18.15
CA MET A 437 11.21 10.85 -18.67
C MET A 437 9.80 10.69 -19.25
N ASN A 438 9.60 9.62 -20.01
CA ASN A 438 8.27 9.22 -20.47
C ASN A 438 7.36 8.93 -19.27
N TYR A 439 6.15 9.48 -19.30
CA TYR A 439 5.19 9.39 -18.20
C TYR A 439 4.64 7.97 -18.01
N GLY A 440 4.46 7.20 -19.09
CA GLY A 440 4.10 5.78 -18.99
C GLY A 440 5.20 4.97 -18.32
N THR A 441 6.46 5.20 -18.70
CA THR A 441 7.62 4.60 -18.03
C THR A 441 7.69 4.99 -16.56
N PHE A 442 7.44 6.26 -16.24
CA PHE A 442 7.38 6.73 -14.85
C PHE A 442 6.34 5.95 -14.04
N LYS A 443 5.11 5.79 -14.54
CA LYS A 443 4.07 5.02 -13.84
C LYS A 443 4.47 3.57 -13.60
N ASN A 444 5.00 2.91 -14.63
CA ASN A 444 5.49 1.53 -14.50
C ASN A 444 6.61 1.42 -13.45
N ASN A 445 7.54 2.37 -13.45
CA ASN A 445 8.62 2.40 -12.47
C ASN A 445 8.11 2.63 -11.04
N VAL A 446 7.11 3.50 -10.85
CA VAL A 446 6.45 3.69 -9.56
C VAL A 446 5.82 2.38 -9.07
N GLU A 447 5.14 1.63 -9.93
CA GLU A 447 4.59 0.32 -9.59
C GLU A 447 5.67 -0.70 -9.23
N ILE A 448 6.75 -0.76 -10.01
CA ILE A 448 7.90 -1.63 -9.73
C ILE A 448 8.52 -1.28 -8.37
N ILE A 449 8.65 0.01 -8.05
CA ILE A 449 9.17 0.45 -6.75
C ILE A 449 8.19 0.11 -5.61
N LYS A 450 6.87 0.22 -5.82
CA LYS A 450 5.86 -0.19 -4.82
C LYS A 450 5.96 -1.69 -4.53
N VAL A 451 6.00 -2.51 -5.57
CA VAL A 451 6.19 -3.96 -5.44
C VAL A 451 7.56 -4.27 -4.84
N GLY A 452 8.60 -3.57 -5.24
CA GLY A 452 9.96 -3.70 -4.71
C GLY A 452 10.06 -3.35 -3.24
N ALA A 453 9.43 -2.26 -2.79
CA ALA A 453 9.34 -1.86 -1.38
C ALA A 453 8.55 -2.90 -0.58
N ALA A 454 7.42 -3.38 -1.09
CA ALA A 454 6.66 -4.46 -0.48
C ALA A 454 7.49 -5.76 -0.39
N MET A 455 8.20 -6.12 -1.46
CA MET A 455 9.06 -7.30 -1.52
C MET A 455 10.31 -7.16 -0.65
N ILE A 456 10.92 -6.00 -0.54
CA ILE A 456 12.08 -5.77 0.34
C ILE A 456 11.64 -5.83 1.80
N ASN A 457 10.44 -5.36 2.11
CA ASN A 457 9.83 -5.63 3.41
C ASN A 457 9.55 -7.13 3.65
N LEU A 458 9.39 -7.94 2.59
CA LEU A 458 9.23 -9.40 2.66
C LEU A 458 10.57 -10.18 2.64
N LEU A 459 11.59 -9.65 1.98
CA LEU A 459 12.86 -10.31 1.61
C LEU A 459 14.07 -9.81 2.39
N ARG A 460 13.97 -8.69 3.13
CA ARG A 460 15.07 -8.23 3.98
C ARG A 460 15.46 -9.38 4.89
N PRO A 461 16.75 -9.76 4.92
CA PRO A 461 17.21 -10.72 5.91
C PRO A 461 16.78 -10.17 7.25
N ARG A 462 16.30 -11.06 8.12
CA ARG A 462 16.13 -10.71 9.53
C ARG A 462 17.44 -10.08 9.93
N PRO A 463 17.52 -8.77 10.22
CA PRO A 463 18.83 -8.26 10.48
C PRO A 463 19.31 -8.91 11.79
N GLN A 464 20.62 -9.14 11.86
CA GLN A 464 21.26 -9.94 12.91
C GLN A 464 21.10 -9.37 14.30
#